data_AF-A0A437UDD2-F1
#
_entry.id   AF-A0A437UDD2-F1
#
_cell.length_a   1.000
_cell.length_b   1.000
_cell.length_c   1.000
_cell.angle_alpha   90.00
_cell.angle_beta   90.00
_cell.angle_gamma   90.00
#
_symmetry.space_group_name_H-M   'P 1'
#
loop_
_entity.id
_entity.type
_entity.pdbx_description
1 polymer ?
#
loop_
_entity_poly.entity_id
_entity_poly.type
_entity_poly.pdbx_seq_one_letter_code
_entity_poly.pdbx_strand_id
1 'polypeptide(L)'
;MKFKQVVLFIILILTISCYQESFIPIEGDFNTQFVNADESVPVLIRIDNKLQGAETFQWEFEGGNPATSTVAKPGEILYNQPGTYKIKLTATNSDGESKIIEKTIVIKDALNAKFTYGVIQDNFSPVEVQISNLTTGQGITYNWQFEDGNPATFSGQHPPHVIFTTPGKHKISLTITNGFENQTIDGQVEVAPLLVSDFSWDVAVADTDYQAPVTLKMNNSSISATHYIWQANGGQINNQNLNNPTITFNTPGTYSISLNASNGKTNQSTTKNITIYPNTNLYIFNDVKLGINSAHQNNSYGAFFSTITQQTYSSNEVNVQNSGLIDIAFQGLNSTFNSNAFISPHQVQNYGFLALSNAQQTIFINSQELCNCGLNFSESQFNAMQNDSPLQPLLITSNLAGAQGFGKQLPRIVLFKTKDGRKGAIKIKNMITNGTNSYIVCDIKVQKQ
;
A
#
# COMPACT_ATOMS: atom_id res chain seq x y z
N MET A 1 -57.60 -73.13 -93.13
CA MET A 1 -56.25 -72.57 -93.25
C MET A 1 -55.94 -71.77 -91.97
N LYS A 2 -54.92 -72.25 -91.26
CA LYS A 2 -54.21 -71.72 -90.09
C LYS A 2 -54.37 -70.20 -89.83
N PHE A 3 -55.18 -69.82 -88.84
CA PHE A 3 -55.01 -68.56 -88.09
C PHE A 3 -55.76 -68.51 -86.74
N LYS A 4 -56.56 -69.53 -86.38
CA LYS A 4 -57.28 -69.60 -85.09
C LYS A 4 -56.55 -70.35 -83.97
N GLN A 5 -55.41 -70.98 -84.23
CA GLN A 5 -54.66 -71.76 -83.23
C GLN A 5 -53.44 -71.03 -82.63
N VAL A 6 -53.03 -69.88 -83.19
CA VAL A 6 -51.83 -69.17 -82.70
C VAL A 6 -52.19 -68.07 -81.67
N VAL A 7 -53.40 -67.51 -81.74
CA VAL A 7 -53.82 -66.46 -80.78
C VAL A 7 -54.29 -67.05 -79.44
N LEU A 8 -54.77 -68.30 -79.42
CA LEU A 8 -55.24 -68.96 -78.20
C LEU A 8 -54.10 -69.46 -77.29
N PHE A 9 -52.87 -69.58 -77.80
CA PHE A 9 -51.72 -70.05 -77.03
C PHE A 9 -50.90 -68.92 -76.38
N ILE A 10 -51.07 -67.67 -76.84
CA ILE A 10 -50.37 -66.50 -76.28
C ILE A 10 -51.22 -65.78 -75.21
N ILE A 11 -52.54 -65.95 -75.23
CA ILE A 11 -53.44 -65.38 -74.22
C ILE A 11 -53.57 -66.27 -72.96
N LEU A 12 -53.19 -67.56 -73.05
CA LEU A 12 -53.28 -68.50 -71.91
C LEU A 12 -52.05 -68.48 -70.96
N ILE A 13 -50.97 -67.77 -71.31
CA ILE A 13 -49.74 -67.71 -70.48
C ILE A 13 -49.64 -66.40 -69.66
N LEU A 14 -50.58 -65.46 -69.81
CA LEU A 14 -50.49 -64.13 -69.17
C LEU A 14 -51.35 -63.94 -67.90
N THR A 15 -52.01 -64.97 -67.36
CA THR A 15 -52.91 -64.77 -66.19
C THR A 15 -52.69 -65.72 -65.01
N ILE A 16 -51.53 -66.36 -64.90
CA ILE A 16 -51.17 -67.09 -63.66
C ILE A 16 -49.76 -66.69 -63.23
N SER A 17 -49.54 -65.41 -62.95
CA SER A 17 -48.61 -65.02 -61.91
C SER A 17 -49.39 -64.98 -60.60
N CYS A 18 -49.52 -66.13 -59.95
CA CYS A 18 -49.90 -66.15 -58.55
C CYS A 18 -48.68 -65.65 -57.77
N TYR A 19 -48.57 -64.33 -57.57
CA TYR A 19 -47.63 -63.79 -56.61
C TYR A 19 -48.10 -64.23 -55.22
N GLN A 20 -47.37 -65.16 -54.62
CA GLN A 20 -47.56 -65.50 -53.22
C GLN A 20 -47.01 -64.32 -52.42
N GLU A 21 -47.89 -63.51 -51.83
CA GLU A 21 -47.49 -62.44 -50.90
C GLU A 21 -46.73 -63.10 -49.74
N SER A 22 -45.43 -62.83 -49.65
CA SER A 22 -44.58 -63.28 -48.56
C SER A 22 -44.60 -62.21 -47.48
N PHE A 23 -45.23 -62.51 -46.34
CA PHE A 23 -45.20 -61.65 -45.15
C PHE A 23 -43.76 -61.31 -44.77
N ILE A 24 -43.42 -60.01 -44.69
CA ILE A 24 -42.08 -59.55 -44.33
C ILE A 24 -42.06 -59.14 -42.86
N PRO A 25 -41.42 -59.93 -41.96
CA PRO A 25 -41.35 -59.57 -40.55
C PRO A 25 -40.48 -58.33 -40.29
N ILE A 26 -40.85 -57.51 -39.31
CA ILE A 26 -40.04 -56.38 -38.82
C ILE A 26 -39.00 -56.91 -37.82
N GLU A 27 -37.77 -57.09 -38.29
CA GLU A 27 -36.65 -57.60 -37.49
C GLU A 27 -35.61 -56.52 -37.16
N GLY A 28 -34.78 -56.78 -36.15
CA GLY A 28 -33.74 -55.84 -35.70
C GLY A 28 -34.17 -54.90 -34.58
N ASP A 29 -33.30 -53.93 -34.30
CA ASP A 29 -33.33 -52.98 -33.17
C ASP A 29 -32.63 -51.66 -33.57
N PHE A 30 -32.60 -50.65 -32.71
CA PHE A 30 -31.78 -49.46 -32.85
C PHE A 30 -30.74 -49.35 -31.73
N ASN A 31 -29.63 -48.68 -31.97
CA ASN A 31 -28.62 -48.39 -30.95
C ASN A 31 -28.54 -46.90 -30.65
N THR A 32 -28.21 -46.59 -29.40
CA THR A 32 -27.92 -45.22 -28.94
C THR A 32 -26.45 -45.13 -28.59
N GLN A 33 -25.82 -44.02 -28.95
CA GLN A 33 -24.42 -43.74 -28.61
C GLN A 33 -24.25 -42.27 -28.25
N PHE A 34 -23.55 -42.01 -27.15
CA PHE A 34 -23.10 -40.67 -26.79
C PHE A 34 -22.10 -40.17 -27.82
N VAL A 35 -22.36 -39.01 -28.41
CA VAL A 35 -21.42 -38.36 -29.33
C VAL A 35 -20.21 -37.89 -28.53
N ASN A 36 -19.00 -38.16 -29.02
CA ASN A 36 -17.72 -37.89 -28.33
C ASN A 36 -17.58 -38.54 -26.94
N ALA A 37 -18.41 -39.54 -26.62
CA ALA A 37 -18.53 -40.14 -25.30
C ALA A 37 -18.90 -39.16 -24.17
N ASP A 38 -19.45 -37.98 -24.48
CA ASP A 38 -19.97 -37.06 -23.47
C ASP A 38 -21.30 -37.58 -22.93
N GLU A 39 -21.43 -37.74 -21.61
CA GLU A 39 -22.66 -38.20 -20.96
C GLU A 39 -23.37 -37.07 -20.19
N SER A 40 -22.85 -35.84 -20.23
CA SER A 40 -23.29 -34.70 -19.42
C SER A 40 -23.95 -33.62 -20.27
N VAL A 41 -24.89 -32.87 -19.68
CA VAL A 41 -25.56 -31.81 -20.45
C VAL A 41 -24.65 -30.63 -20.79
N PRO A 42 -24.78 -30.04 -21.99
CA PRO A 42 -25.63 -30.47 -23.12
C PRO A 42 -25.01 -31.64 -23.90
N VAL A 43 -25.79 -32.71 -24.13
CA VAL A 43 -25.29 -33.92 -24.80
C VAL A 43 -26.02 -34.23 -26.10
N LEU A 44 -25.29 -34.77 -27.07
CA LEU A 44 -25.85 -35.31 -28.30
C LEU A 44 -25.86 -36.85 -28.26
N ILE A 45 -27.02 -37.43 -28.56
CA ILE A 45 -27.20 -38.89 -28.70
C ILE A 45 -27.38 -39.23 -30.16
N ARG A 46 -26.47 -40.03 -30.70
CA ARG A 46 -26.58 -40.59 -32.05
C ARG A 46 -27.45 -41.84 -32.04
N ILE A 47 -28.42 -41.88 -32.96
CA ILE A 47 -29.32 -43.03 -33.14
C ILE A 47 -28.93 -43.78 -34.41
N ASP A 48 -28.65 -45.08 -34.26
CA ASP A 48 -28.33 -45.98 -35.36
C ASP A 48 -29.44 -47.03 -35.50
N ASN A 49 -30.36 -46.79 -36.43
CA ASN A 49 -31.46 -47.69 -36.74
C ASN A 49 -30.98 -48.89 -37.57
N LYS A 50 -31.17 -50.11 -37.05
CA LYS A 50 -30.84 -51.38 -37.73
C LYS A 50 -32.06 -52.24 -38.07
N LEU A 51 -33.27 -51.67 -38.01
CA LEU A 51 -34.46 -52.42 -38.37
C LEU A 51 -34.48 -52.75 -39.87
N GLN A 52 -35.01 -53.94 -40.19
CA GLN A 52 -35.29 -54.42 -41.53
C GLN A 52 -36.79 -54.75 -41.64
N GLY A 53 -37.35 -54.69 -42.85
CA GLY A 53 -38.76 -55.02 -43.09
C GLY A 53 -39.78 -53.92 -42.71
N ALA A 54 -39.34 -52.79 -42.13
CA ALA A 54 -40.19 -51.64 -41.83
C ALA A 54 -40.15 -50.58 -42.94
N GLU A 55 -41.29 -49.96 -43.22
CA GLU A 55 -41.46 -48.93 -44.25
C GLU A 55 -41.72 -47.55 -43.67
N THR A 56 -42.39 -47.47 -42.51
CA THR A 56 -42.65 -46.21 -41.80
C THR A 56 -42.10 -46.24 -40.38
N PHE A 57 -41.64 -45.08 -39.91
CA PHE A 57 -40.98 -44.90 -38.62
C PHE A 57 -41.59 -43.71 -37.89
N GLN A 58 -41.82 -43.87 -36.59
CA GLN A 58 -42.26 -42.82 -35.67
C GLN A 58 -41.36 -42.87 -34.44
N TRP A 59 -40.47 -41.88 -34.31
CA TRP A 59 -39.58 -41.71 -33.18
C TRP A 59 -40.16 -40.73 -32.18
N GLU A 60 -40.06 -41.07 -30.90
CA GLU A 60 -40.32 -40.19 -29.76
C GLU A 60 -39.04 -40.14 -28.90
N PHE A 61 -38.48 -38.95 -28.72
CA PHE A 61 -37.31 -38.67 -27.90
C PHE A 61 -37.76 -37.87 -26.68
N GLU A 62 -38.13 -38.55 -25.60
CA GLU A 62 -38.57 -37.89 -24.37
C GLU A 62 -37.51 -36.87 -23.91
N GLY A 63 -37.85 -35.59 -23.79
CA GLY A 63 -36.91 -34.53 -23.38
C GLY A 63 -35.82 -34.16 -24.40
N GLY A 64 -35.80 -34.79 -25.57
CA GLY A 64 -34.85 -34.51 -26.64
C GLY A 64 -35.28 -33.37 -27.56
N ASN A 65 -34.33 -32.78 -28.27
CA ASN A 65 -34.55 -31.80 -29.33
C ASN A 65 -33.85 -32.25 -30.64
N PRO A 66 -34.60 -32.57 -31.71
CA PRO A 66 -36.06 -32.55 -31.80
C PRO A 66 -36.71 -33.65 -30.91
N ALA A 67 -37.95 -33.43 -30.49
CA ALA A 67 -38.68 -34.38 -29.64
C ALA A 67 -39.27 -35.58 -30.40
N THR A 68 -39.41 -35.47 -31.73
CA THR A 68 -39.91 -36.54 -32.60
C THR A 68 -39.22 -36.54 -33.95
N SER A 69 -39.32 -37.66 -34.69
CA SER A 69 -38.85 -37.76 -36.07
C SER A 69 -39.59 -38.86 -36.82
N THR A 70 -39.78 -38.70 -38.13
CA THR A 70 -40.40 -39.73 -39.00
C THR A 70 -39.43 -40.31 -40.03
N VAL A 71 -38.18 -39.87 -40.04
CA VAL A 71 -37.17 -40.41 -40.96
C VAL A 71 -36.56 -41.69 -40.39
N ALA A 72 -36.18 -42.63 -41.27
CA ALA A 72 -35.59 -43.89 -40.87
C ALA A 72 -34.30 -43.72 -40.03
N LYS A 73 -33.54 -42.66 -40.28
CA LYS A 73 -32.31 -42.30 -39.56
C LYS A 73 -32.45 -40.88 -39.00
N PRO A 74 -32.82 -40.71 -37.73
CA PRO A 74 -33.17 -39.40 -37.17
C PRO A 74 -31.95 -38.51 -36.86
N GLY A 75 -30.73 -39.03 -36.94
CA GLY A 75 -29.50 -38.26 -36.73
C GLY A 75 -29.07 -38.21 -35.27
N GLU A 76 -28.68 -37.01 -34.82
CA GLU A 76 -28.25 -36.73 -33.44
C GLU A 76 -29.32 -35.91 -32.72
N ILE A 77 -29.64 -36.31 -31.49
CA ILE A 77 -30.67 -35.70 -30.66
C ILE A 77 -30.02 -34.97 -29.49
N LEU A 78 -30.34 -33.69 -29.32
CA LEU A 78 -29.80 -32.84 -28.26
C LEU A 78 -30.61 -32.95 -26.98
N TYR A 79 -29.94 -33.12 -25.85
CA TYR A 79 -30.52 -33.09 -24.52
C TYR A 79 -29.83 -32.03 -23.66
N ASN A 80 -30.62 -31.07 -23.17
CA ASN A 80 -30.12 -29.91 -22.42
C ASN A 80 -30.36 -30.02 -20.90
N GLN A 81 -31.05 -31.06 -20.45
CA GLN A 81 -31.36 -31.27 -19.04
C GLN A 81 -30.93 -32.68 -18.61
N PRO A 82 -30.39 -32.82 -17.39
CA PRO A 82 -30.00 -34.10 -16.84
C PRO A 82 -31.26 -34.91 -16.50
N GLY A 83 -31.16 -36.24 -16.57
CA GLY A 83 -32.29 -37.10 -16.28
C GLY A 83 -32.24 -38.44 -16.99
N THR A 84 -33.25 -39.25 -16.72
CA THR A 84 -33.46 -40.54 -17.36
C THR A 84 -34.54 -40.36 -18.42
N TYR A 85 -34.21 -40.61 -19.68
CA TYR A 85 -35.11 -40.38 -20.82
C TYR A 85 -35.34 -41.66 -21.60
N LYS A 86 -36.56 -41.85 -22.09
CA LYS A 86 -36.90 -42.93 -23.02
C LYS A 86 -36.84 -42.46 -24.47
N ILE A 87 -36.23 -43.29 -25.30
CA ILE A 87 -36.30 -43.22 -26.76
C ILE A 87 -37.20 -44.35 -27.23
N LYS A 88 -38.27 -44.02 -27.94
CA LYS A 88 -39.24 -44.98 -28.44
C LYS A 88 -39.30 -44.91 -29.96
N LEU A 89 -39.27 -46.08 -30.59
CA LEU A 89 -39.54 -46.25 -32.01
C LEU A 89 -40.80 -47.09 -32.20
N THR A 90 -41.74 -46.58 -32.98
CA THR A 90 -42.82 -47.37 -33.56
C THR A 90 -42.56 -47.52 -35.06
N ALA A 91 -42.42 -48.75 -35.54
CA ALA A 91 -42.14 -49.06 -36.94
C ALA A 91 -43.24 -49.95 -37.52
N THR A 92 -43.71 -49.65 -38.74
CA THR A 92 -44.75 -50.45 -39.41
C THR A 92 -44.43 -50.67 -40.89
N ASN A 93 -45.10 -51.65 -41.51
CA ASN A 93 -45.00 -51.96 -42.94
C ASN A 93 -46.39 -52.11 -43.60
N SER A 94 -46.41 -52.22 -44.93
CA SER A 94 -47.62 -52.41 -45.74
C SER A 94 -48.43 -53.66 -45.38
N ASP A 95 -47.77 -54.68 -44.82
CA ASP A 95 -48.38 -55.96 -44.43
C ASP A 95 -49.16 -55.85 -43.11
N GLY A 96 -49.19 -54.65 -42.50
CA GLY A 96 -49.92 -54.35 -41.28
C GLY A 96 -49.17 -54.74 -39.99
N GLU A 97 -47.91 -55.16 -40.09
CA GLU A 97 -47.09 -55.43 -38.92
C GLU A 97 -46.66 -54.12 -38.22
N SER A 98 -46.58 -54.17 -36.90
CA SER A 98 -46.13 -53.06 -36.07
C SER A 98 -45.20 -53.56 -34.98
N LYS A 99 -44.05 -52.88 -34.81
CA LYS A 99 -43.07 -53.15 -33.77
C LYS A 99 -42.78 -51.90 -32.97
N ILE A 100 -42.78 -52.03 -31.64
CA ILE A 100 -42.41 -50.97 -30.71
C ILE A 100 -41.13 -51.36 -29.98
N ILE A 101 -40.17 -50.45 -29.94
CA ILE A 101 -38.90 -50.62 -29.26
C ILE A 101 -38.65 -49.40 -28.37
N GLU A 102 -38.31 -49.63 -27.10
CA GLU A 102 -37.97 -48.58 -26.14
C GLU A 102 -36.54 -48.80 -25.61
N LYS A 103 -35.75 -47.72 -25.54
CA LYS A 103 -34.44 -47.70 -24.86
C LYS A 103 -34.37 -46.53 -23.90
N THR A 104 -33.83 -46.78 -22.72
CA THR A 104 -33.60 -45.75 -21.70
C THR A 104 -32.15 -45.27 -21.77
N ILE A 105 -31.97 -43.96 -21.75
CA ILE A 105 -30.67 -43.31 -21.59
C ILE A 105 -30.65 -42.52 -20.29
N VAL A 106 -29.48 -42.40 -19.67
CA VAL A 106 -29.26 -41.59 -18.47
C VAL A 106 -28.27 -40.48 -18.81
N ILE A 107 -28.69 -39.25 -18.60
CA ILE A 107 -27.92 -38.04 -18.90
C ILE A 107 -27.53 -37.38 -17.59
N LYS A 108 -26.23 -37.13 -17.42
CA LYS A 108 -25.63 -36.61 -16.20
C LYS A 108 -25.70 -35.08 -16.15
N ASP A 109 -25.59 -34.55 -14.93
CA ASP A 109 -25.40 -33.13 -14.69
C ASP A 109 -24.10 -32.63 -15.32
N ALA A 110 -24.11 -31.39 -15.81
CA ALA A 110 -22.92 -30.70 -16.28
C ALA A 110 -21.86 -30.60 -15.17
N LEU A 111 -20.60 -30.76 -15.54
CA LEU A 111 -19.49 -30.47 -14.65
C LEU A 111 -19.38 -28.96 -14.40
N ASN A 112 -19.28 -28.56 -13.14
CA ASN A 112 -19.10 -27.16 -12.75
C ASN A 112 -18.12 -27.06 -11.59
N ALA A 113 -16.85 -26.79 -11.92
CA ALA A 113 -15.79 -26.60 -10.94
C ALA A 113 -16.01 -25.32 -10.15
N LYS A 114 -16.08 -25.44 -8.83
CA LYS A 114 -16.21 -24.28 -7.94
C LYS A 114 -15.60 -24.57 -6.58
N PHE A 115 -14.86 -23.62 -6.04
CA PHE A 115 -14.42 -23.66 -4.65
C PHE A 115 -14.32 -22.25 -4.07
N THR A 116 -14.30 -22.18 -2.75
CA THR A 116 -13.94 -20.98 -1.97
C THR A 116 -12.84 -21.33 -0.99
N TYR A 117 -12.17 -20.33 -0.46
CA TYR A 117 -11.19 -20.51 0.61
C TYR A 117 -11.31 -19.39 1.65
N GLY A 118 -10.89 -19.69 2.88
CA GLY A 118 -10.83 -18.74 3.98
C GLY A 118 -9.49 -18.84 4.69
N VAL A 119 -8.89 -17.70 5.01
CA VAL A 119 -7.69 -17.62 5.84
C VAL A 119 -8.08 -17.82 7.30
N ILE A 120 -7.42 -18.75 7.98
CA ILE A 120 -7.61 -18.98 9.41
C ILE A 120 -6.74 -17.94 10.15
N GLN A 121 -7.39 -17.11 10.96
CA GLN A 121 -6.79 -16.03 11.77
C GLN A 121 -6.30 -14.80 10.98
N ASP A 122 -5.17 -14.89 10.28
CA ASP A 122 -4.51 -13.75 9.61
C ASP A 122 -3.59 -14.20 8.47
N ASN A 123 -3.15 -13.24 7.65
CA ASN A 123 -2.30 -13.47 6.49
C ASN A 123 -0.79 -13.33 6.75
N PHE A 124 -0.35 -13.31 8.02
CA PHE A 124 1.07 -13.39 8.33
C PHE A 124 1.58 -14.82 8.20
N SER A 125 2.79 -15.01 7.70
CA SER A 125 3.40 -16.33 7.61
C SER A 125 3.61 -16.96 9.00
N PRO A 126 3.30 -18.26 9.21
CA PRO A 126 2.61 -19.16 8.26
C PRO A 126 1.11 -18.85 8.14
N VAL A 127 0.59 -18.82 6.91
CA VAL A 127 -0.84 -18.63 6.62
C VAL A 127 -1.50 -19.98 6.44
N GLU A 128 -2.49 -20.29 7.28
CA GLU A 128 -3.30 -21.50 7.15
C GLU A 128 -4.61 -21.17 6.44
N VAL A 129 -4.96 -21.96 5.44
CA VAL A 129 -6.13 -21.76 4.60
C VAL A 129 -7.04 -22.98 4.64
N GLN A 130 -8.32 -22.74 4.92
CA GLN A 130 -9.38 -23.72 4.79
C GLN A 130 -10.05 -23.58 3.44
N ILE A 131 -10.18 -24.67 2.70
CA ILE A 131 -10.78 -24.69 1.36
C ILE A 131 -12.13 -25.42 1.41
N SER A 132 -13.14 -24.86 0.76
CA SER A 132 -14.47 -25.46 0.61
C SER A 132 -14.75 -25.72 -0.86
N ASN A 133 -14.88 -27.00 -1.22
CA ASN A 133 -15.26 -27.42 -2.55
C ASN A 133 -16.78 -27.30 -2.73
N LEU A 134 -17.20 -26.57 -3.76
CA LEU A 134 -18.59 -26.30 -4.14
C LEU A 134 -18.91 -26.87 -5.53
N THR A 135 -18.06 -27.75 -6.04
CA THR A 135 -18.20 -28.37 -7.35
C THR A 135 -19.48 -29.20 -7.44
N THR A 136 -20.16 -29.12 -8.58
CA THR A 136 -21.34 -29.95 -8.90
C THR A 136 -21.07 -30.82 -10.13
N GLY A 137 -21.81 -31.94 -10.23
CA GLY A 137 -21.68 -32.94 -11.30
C GLY A 137 -21.57 -34.37 -10.73
N GLN A 138 -21.48 -35.37 -11.60
CA GLN A 138 -21.44 -36.79 -11.21
C GLN A 138 -20.16 -37.49 -11.70
N GLY A 139 -19.68 -38.47 -10.93
CA GLY A 139 -18.49 -39.26 -11.30
C GLY A 139 -17.17 -38.47 -11.27
N ILE A 140 -17.09 -37.43 -10.44
CA ILE A 140 -15.97 -36.47 -10.45
C ILE A 140 -14.74 -37.01 -9.72
N THR A 141 -13.59 -36.92 -10.37
CA THR A 141 -12.26 -37.01 -9.76
C THR A 141 -11.70 -35.60 -9.55
N TYR A 142 -11.05 -35.37 -8.41
CA TYR A 142 -10.54 -34.06 -8.00
C TYR A 142 -9.00 -34.09 -7.89
N ASN A 143 -8.34 -33.11 -8.50
CA ASN A 143 -6.91 -32.88 -8.39
C ASN A 143 -6.62 -31.43 -8.02
N TRP A 144 -6.05 -31.23 -6.84
CA TRP A 144 -5.70 -29.92 -6.31
C TRP A 144 -4.19 -29.71 -6.40
N GLN A 145 -3.79 -28.49 -6.76
CA GLN A 145 -2.41 -28.01 -6.73
C GLN A 145 -2.35 -26.70 -5.95
N PHE A 146 -1.40 -26.61 -5.03
CA PHE A 146 -1.18 -25.45 -4.16
C PHE A 146 0.26 -24.99 -4.38
N GLU A 147 0.45 -23.97 -5.21
CA GLU A 147 1.76 -23.39 -5.49
C GLU A 147 2.39 -22.87 -4.20
N ASP A 148 3.58 -23.37 -3.85
CA ASP A 148 4.27 -23.12 -2.57
C ASP A 148 3.46 -23.44 -1.30
N GLY A 149 2.37 -24.18 -1.42
CA GLY A 149 1.57 -24.68 -0.31
C GLY A 149 2.10 -25.98 0.27
N ASN A 150 1.83 -26.22 1.54
CA ASN A 150 2.02 -27.51 2.20
C ASN A 150 0.69 -28.06 2.73
N PRO A 151 0.20 -29.21 2.23
CA PRO A 151 0.77 -30.01 1.14
C PRO A 151 0.74 -29.27 -0.21
N ALA A 152 1.58 -29.66 -1.17
CA ALA A 152 1.63 -29.03 -2.50
C ALA A 152 0.53 -29.54 -3.46
N THR A 153 -0.02 -30.74 -3.19
CA THR A 153 -1.08 -31.34 -4.00
C THR A 153 -2.04 -32.15 -3.13
N PHE A 154 -3.27 -32.35 -3.59
CA PHE A 154 -4.23 -33.25 -2.94
C PHE A 154 -5.18 -33.89 -3.96
N SER A 155 -5.54 -35.17 -3.75
CA SER A 155 -6.52 -35.88 -4.57
C SER A 155 -7.71 -36.30 -3.72
N GLY A 156 -8.84 -35.61 -3.88
CA GLY A 156 -10.07 -35.87 -3.13
C GLY A 156 -11.03 -34.68 -3.11
N GLN A 157 -12.28 -34.94 -2.75
CA GLN A 157 -13.34 -33.93 -2.76
C GLN A 157 -13.13 -32.84 -1.68
N HIS A 158 -12.61 -33.23 -0.52
CA HIS A 158 -12.42 -32.35 0.64
C HIS A 158 -10.91 -32.18 0.92
N PRO A 159 -10.28 -31.13 0.37
CA PRO A 159 -8.86 -30.86 0.65
C PRO A 159 -8.61 -30.57 2.14
N PRO A 160 -7.43 -30.93 2.67
CA PRO A 160 -7.02 -30.55 4.01
C PRO A 160 -6.77 -29.03 4.08
N HIS A 161 -6.46 -28.53 5.28
CA HIS A 161 -5.90 -27.19 5.40
C HIS A 161 -4.53 -27.11 4.71
N VAL A 162 -4.26 -25.98 4.08
CA VAL A 162 -3.02 -25.73 3.34
C VAL A 162 -2.26 -24.59 4.00
N ILE A 163 -0.96 -24.76 4.19
CA ILE A 163 -0.10 -23.78 4.84
C ILE A 163 0.83 -23.13 3.80
N PHE A 164 0.87 -21.80 3.77
CA PHE A 164 1.79 -21.00 2.95
C PHE A 164 2.75 -20.22 3.84
N THR A 165 4.07 -20.32 3.58
CA THR A 165 5.10 -19.74 4.44
C THR A 165 5.89 -18.61 3.77
N THR A 166 5.90 -18.55 2.44
CA THR A 166 6.61 -17.53 1.67
C THR A 166 5.71 -16.31 1.44
N PRO A 167 6.20 -15.07 1.60
CA PRO A 167 5.43 -13.88 1.25
C PRO A 167 5.07 -13.81 -0.23
N GLY A 168 3.93 -13.21 -0.54
CA GLY A 168 3.47 -13.01 -1.91
C GLY A 168 2.18 -13.74 -2.21
N LYS A 169 1.89 -13.85 -3.51
CA LYS A 169 0.64 -14.43 -4.03
C LYS A 169 0.88 -15.89 -4.42
N HIS A 170 0.04 -16.78 -3.93
CA HIS A 170 0.11 -18.22 -4.14
C HIS A 170 -1.14 -18.74 -4.82
N LYS A 171 -0.96 -19.53 -5.87
CA LYS A 171 -2.06 -20.07 -6.67
C LYS A 171 -2.61 -21.37 -6.06
N ILE A 172 -3.94 -21.45 -5.95
CA ILE A 172 -4.68 -22.69 -5.70
C ILE A 172 -5.37 -23.07 -7.00
N SER A 173 -5.09 -24.25 -7.55
CA SER A 173 -5.72 -24.75 -8.78
C SER A 173 -6.51 -26.02 -8.47
N LEU A 174 -7.78 -26.05 -8.86
CA LEU A 174 -8.62 -27.26 -8.85
C LEU A 174 -8.84 -27.71 -10.28
N THR A 175 -8.40 -28.92 -10.59
CA THR A 175 -8.76 -29.61 -11.83
C THR A 175 -9.70 -30.76 -11.50
N ILE A 176 -10.86 -30.78 -12.15
CA ILE A 176 -11.84 -31.85 -12.03
C ILE A 176 -12.06 -32.53 -13.37
N THR A 177 -12.39 -33.81 -13.32
CA THR A 177 -12.74 -34.63 -14.49
C THR A 177 -13.82 -35.63 -14.15
N ASN A 178 -14.72 -35.90 -15.09
CA ASN A 178 -15.68 -37.01 -15.01
C ASN A 178 -15.30 -38.20 -15.92
N GLY A 179 -14.09 -38.18 -16.49
CA GLY A 179 -13.59 -39.17 -17.44
C GLY A 179 -13.78 -38.79 -18.92
N PHE A 180 -14.58 -37.76 -19.20
CA PHE A 180 -14.88 -37.30 -20.56
C PHE A 180 -14.54 -35.83 -20.76
N GLU A 181 -14.89 -34.99 -19.79
CA GLU A 181 -14.58 -33.57 -19.76
C GLU A 181 -13.74 -33.22 -18.53
N ASN A 182 -12.95 -32.15 -18.68
CA ASN A 182 -12.11 -31.60 -17.63
C ASN A 182 -12.40 -30.10 -17.47
N GLN A 183 -12.43 -29.62 -16.24
CA GLN A 183 -12.47 -28.20 -15.92
C GLN A 183 -11.37 -27.85 -14.93
N THR A 184 -10.71 -26.71 -15.14
CA THR A 184 -9.73 -26.17 -14.22
C THR A 184 -10.15 -24.76 -13.81
N ILE A 185 -10.13 -24.51 -12.51
CA ILE A 185 -10.35 -23.17 -11.93
C ILE A 185 -9.24 -22.84 -10.94
N ASP A 186 -8.97 -21.55 -10.84
CA ASP A 186 -7.87 -21.02 -10.03
C ASP A 186 -8.40 -20.05 -8.96
N GLY A 187 -7.72 -20.02 -7.83
CA GLY A 187 -7.85 -19.06 -6.75
C GLY A 187 -6.47 -18.60 -6.28
N GLN A 188 -6.42 -17.56 -5.46
CA GLN A 188 -5.14 -16.95 -5.09
C GLN A 188 -5.11 -16.50 -3.62
N VAL A 189 -4.21 -17.08 -2.83
CA VAL A 189 -3.96 -16.67 -1.44
C VAL A 189 -2.84 -15.64 -1.42
N GLU A 190 -2.93 -14.63 -0.56
CA GLU A 190 -1.86 -13.65 -0.38
C GLU A 190 -1.29 -13.74 1.03
N VAL A 191 0.02 -13.95 1.12
CA VAL A 191 0.80 -13.97 2.37
C VAL A 191 1.51 -12.63 2.50
N ALA A 192 1.32 -11.94 3.62
CA ALA A 192 1.93 -10.66 3.90
C ALA A 192 3.47 -10.75 3.90
N PRO A 193 4.19 -9.63 3.68
CA PRO A 193 5.63 -9.54 3.87
C PRO A 193 6.08 -10.08 5.25
N LEU A 194 7.32 -10.57 5.35
CA LEU A 194 7.88 -10.98 6.63
C LEU A 194 7.92 -9.80 7.61
N LEU A 195 7.79 -10.11 8.90
CA LEU A 195 7.97 -9.13 9.98
C LEU A 195 9.36 -8.53 9.88
N VAL A 196 9.43 -7.20 9.89
CA VAL A 196 10.67 -6.42 10.05
C VAL A 196 10.46 -5.41 11.16
N SER A 197 11.36 -5.39 12.16
CA SER A 197 11.40 -4.30 13.16
C SER A 197 12.39 -3.23 12.70
N ASP A 198 11.95 -1.98 12.60
CA ASP A 198 12.85 -0.83 12.43
C ASP A 198 12.18 0.45 12.90
N PHE A 199 13.00 1.47 13.20
CA PHE A 199 12.53 2.78 13.62
C PHE A 199 13.55 3.89 13.42
N SER A 200 13.08 5.13 13.45
CA SER A 200 13.91 6.34 13.58
C SER A 200 13.36 7.23 14.69
N TRP A 201 13.93 8.41 14.87
CA TRP A 201 13.41 9.42 15.77
C TRP A 201 13.69 10.83 15.26
N ASP A 202 12.82 11.75 15.64
CA ASP A 202 13.01 13.19 15.46
C ASP A 202 13.17 13.87 16.83
N VAL A 203 13.68 15.10 16.82
CA VAL A 203 13.73 15.98 17.99
C VAL A 203 13.13 17.34 17.66
N ALA A 204 12.67 18.06 18.67
CA ALA A 204 12.29 19.45 18.49
C ALA A 204 13.53 20.29 18.10
N VAL A 205 13.31 21.44 17.46
CA VAL A 205 14.40 22.36 17.06
C VAL A 205 15.27 22.76 18.27
N ALA A 206 14.66 22.89 19.46
CA ALA A 206 15.36 23.18 20.70
C ALA A 206 16.36 22.08 21.15
N ASP A 207 16.17 20.85 20.68
CA ASP A 207 16.86 19.66 21.14
C ASP A 207 17.84 19.09 20.10
N THR A 208 18.09 19.80 18.99
CA THR A 208 18.97 19.34 17.89
C THR A 208 20.43 19.19 18.31
N ASP A 209 20.83 19.77 19.44
CA ASP A 209 22.16 19.58 20.03
C ASP A 209 22.26 18.37 20.98
N TYR A 210 21.15 17.63 21.16
CA TYR A 210 21.04 16.44 21.99
C TYR A 210 21.55 16.64 23.43
N GLN A 211 21.40 17.84 23.99
CA GLN A 211 21.73 18.09 25.40
C GLN A 211 20.56 17.73 26.31
N ALA A 212 20.84 17.18 27.49
CA ALA A 212 19.80 16.82 28.45
C ALA A 212 19.10 18.06 29.06
N PRO A 213 17.79 18.03 29.36
CA PRO A 213 16.85 16.99 28.96
C PRO A 213 16.51 17.08 27.47
N VAL A 214 16.44 15.92 26.79
CA VAL A 214 16.00 15.84 25.39
C VAL A 214 14.84 14.86 25.25
N THR A 215 13.85 15.23 24.45
CA THR A 215 12.72 14.34 24.13
C THR A 215 12.76 13.92 22.67
N LEU A 216 12.92 12.62 22.45
CA LEU A 216 12.83 11.99 21.14
C LEU A 216 11.36 11.70 20.81
N LYS A 217 10.94 12.02 19.60
CA LYS A 217 9.70 11.54 19.01
C LYS A 217 10.03 10.34 18.13
N MET A 218 9.61 9.14 18.56
CA MET A 218 9.92 7.92 17.83
C MET A 218 9.05 7.80 16.58
N ASN A 219 9.65 7.28 15.51
CA ASN A 219 9.00 7.00 14.24
C ASN A 219 9.19 5.52 13.91
N ASN A 220 8.15 4.71 14.13
CA ASN A 220 8.16 3.29 13.80
C ASN A 220 8.02 3.06 12.30
N SER A 221 8.92 2.26 11.75
CA SER A 221 8.93 1.85 10.33
C SER A 221 8.88 0.33 10.16
N SER A 222 8.35 -0.37 11.17
CA SER A 222 8.18 -1.82 11.14
C SER A 222 7.21 -2.28 10.05
N ILE A 223 7.47 -3.44 9.46
CA ILE A 223 6.64 -4.06 8.42
C ILE A 223 5.94 -5.28 9.02
N SER A 224 4.67 -5.48 8.69
CA SER A 224 3.87 -6.63 9.13
C SER A 224 3.83 -6.81 10.66
N ALA A 225 3.91 -5.72 11.41
CA ALA A 225 3.79 -5.69 12.87
C ALA A 225 2.42 -5.16 13.29
N THR A 226 1.86 -5.73 14.36
CA THR A 226 0.58 -5.31 14.94
C THR A 226 0.70 -4.90 16.41
N HIS A 227 1.80 -5.27 17.08
CA HIS A 227 2.07 -4.96 18.47
C HIS A 227 3.50 -4.46 18.65
N TYR A 228 3.69 -3.52 19.58
CA TYR A 228 4.96 -2.84 19.82
C TYR A 228 5.28 -2.81 21.31
N ILE A 229 6.54 -3.04 21.64
CA ILE A 229 7.08 -2.86 22.99
C ILE A 229 8.40 -2.12 22.86
N TRP A 230 8.42 -0.87 23.31
CA TRP A 230 9.59 -0.02 23.36
C TRP A 230 10.34 -0.18 24.67
N GLN A 231 11.66 -0.20 24.60
CA GLN A 231 12.55 -0.20 25.77
C GLN A 231 13.66 0.81 25.54
N ALA A 232 14.00 1.60 26.56
CA ALA A 232 15.11 2.52 26.49
C ALA A 232 15.83 2.51 27.84
N ASN A 233 17.10 2.11 27.86
CA ASN A 233 17.87 2.16 29.10
C ASN A 233 18.04 3.65 29.49
N GLY A 234 17.65 4.03 30.71
CA GLY A 234 17.77 5.40 31.21
C GLY A 234 16.76 6.40 30.61
N GLY A 235 16.01 6.02 29.59
CA GLY A 235 14.98 6.85 28.97
C GLY A 235 13.61 6.68 29.64
N GLN A 236 12.88 7.78 29.81
CA GLN A 236 11.48 7.76 30.26
C GLN A 236 10.57 7.69 29.05
N ILE A 237 9.85 6.57 28.90
CA ILE A 237 8.92 6.35 27.79
C ILE A 237 7.52 6.74 28.24
N ASN A 238 6.83 7.60 27.48
CA ASN A 238 5.47 8.01 27.85
C ASN A 238 4.48 6.83 27.86
N ASN A 239 4.57 5.93 26.88
CA ASN A 239 3.85 4.67 26.81
C ASN A 239 4.57 3.70 25.87
N GLN A 240 5.08 2.60 26.40
CA GLN A 240 5.88 1.61 25.67
C GLN A 240 5.12 0.81 24.60
N ASN A 241 3.78 0.91 24.53
CA ASN A 241 2.96 0.15 23.59
C ASN A 241 2.42 0.99 22.42
N LEU A 242 2.71 2.29 22.38
CA LEU A 242 2.33 3.13 21.26
C LEU A 242 3.12 2.77 20.00
N ASN A 243 2.51 3.01 18.84
CA ASN A 243 3.21 2.93 17.57
C ASN A 243 4.39 3.92 17.55
N ASN A 244 4.16 5.16 17.99
CA ASN A 244 5.13 6.25 17.98
C ASN A 244 5.18 6.94 19.36
N PRO A 245 5.84 6.36 20.37
CA PRO A 245 5.97 6.99 21.68
C PRO A 245 6.96 8.16 21.65
N THR A 246 7.03 8.86 22.78
CA THR A 246 8.13 9.78 23.07
C THR A 246 9.04 9.19 24.13
N ILE A 247 10.34 9.42 24.01
CA ILE A 247 11.36 8.96 24.96
C ILE A 247 12.17 10.17 25.43
N THR A 248 12.15 10.44 26.73
CA THR A 248 12.87 11.56 27.33
C THR A 248 14.10 11.08 28.10
N PHE A 249 15.26 11.67 27.80
CA PHE A 249 16.51 11.44 28.52
C PHE A 249 16.86 12.68 29.34
N ASN A 250 16.87 12.54 30.68
CA ASN A 250 17.09 13.66 31.60
C ASN A 250 18.56 13.84 31.99
N THR A 251 19.42 12.87 31.70
CA THR A 251 20.84 12.93 32.04
C THR A 251 21.72 12.68 30.82
N PRO A 252 22.96 13.20 30.81
CA PRO A 252 23.93 12.90 29.76
C PRO A 252 24.40 11.46 29.86
N GLY A 253 24.69 10.85 28.71
CA GLY A 253 25.14 9.47 28.63
C GLY A 253 24.92 8.86 27.25
N THR A 254 25.39 7.63 27.07
CA THR A 254 25.06 6.84 25.88
C THR A 254 24.01 5.80 26.28
N TYR A 255 22.90 5.80 25.55
CA TYR A 255 21.75 4.94 25.80
C TYR A 255 21.45 4.07 24.59
N SER A 256 20.75 2.97 24.84
CA SER A 256 20.17 2.11 23.80
C SER A 256 18.65 2.22 23.83
N ILE A 257 18.05 2.29 22.64
CA ILE A 257 16.61 2.25 22.41
C ILE A 257 16.34 0.99 21.61
N SER A 258 15.36 0.20 22.04
CA SER A 258 14.96 -1.06 21.41
C SER A 258 13.47 -1.06 21.12
N LEU A 259 13.09 -1.54 19.93
CA LEU A 259 11.72 -1.80 19.53
C LEU A 259 11.56 -3.30 19.29
N ASN A 260 10.77 -3.95 20.14
CA ASN A 260 10.28 -5.30 19.90
C ASN A 260 8.91 -5.21 19.20
N ALA A 261 8.88 -5.60 17.93
CA ALA A 261 7.68 -5.65 17.11
C ALA A 261 7.18 -7.09 16.99
N SER A 262 5.86 -7.28 17.02
CA SER A 262 5.21 -8.59 16.95
C SER A 262 3.99 -8.53 16.05
N ASN A 263 3.65 -9.68 15.46
CA ASN A 263 2.41 -9.86 14.72
C ASN A 263 1.54 -11.02 15.23
N GLY A 264 1.88 -11.56 16.41
CA GLY A 264 1.21 -12.72 17.02
C GLY A 264 1.78 -14.07 16.59
N LYS A 265 2.48 -14.16 15.46
CA LYS A 265 3.15 -15.39 14.98
C LYS A 265 4.65 -15.37 15.20
N THR A 266 5.27 -14.20 15.02
CA THR A 266 6.71 -14.00 15.22
C THR A 266 6.99 -12.65 15.87
N ASN A 267 8.21 -12.49 16.38
CA ASN A 267 8.71 -11.28 17.02
C ASN A 267 10.08 -10.94 16.43
N GLN A 268 10.34 -9.64 16.25
CA GLN A 268 11.66 -9.13 15.88
C GLN A 268 12.01 -7.91 16.72
N SER A 269 13.31 -7.75 17.00
CA SER A 269 13.83 -6.66 17.81
C SER A 269 14.92 -5.91 17.06
N THR A 270 14.85 -4.59 17.09
CA THR A 270 15.88 -3.70 16.58
C THR A 270 16.34 -2.77 17.69
N THR A 271 17.65 -2.54 17.79
CA THR A 271 18.24 -1.67 18.82
C THR A 271 19.15 -0.63 18.16
N LYS A 272 18.99 0.63 18.55
CA LYS A 272 19.81 1.76 18.11
C LYS A 272 20.36 2.52 19.31
N ASN A 273 21.59 3.02 19.19
CA ASN A 273 22.24 3.78 20.25
C ASN A 273 22.07 5.29 20.01
N ILE A 274 22.04 6.05 21.10
CA ILE A 274 22.03 7.51 21.09
C ILE A 274 22.95 8.04 22.19
N THR A 275 23.62 9.16 21.93
CA THR A 275 24.45 9.86 22.92
C THR A 275 23.81 11.20 23.25
N ILE A 276 23.62 11.45 24.55
CA ILE A 276 23.07 12.68 25.12
C ILE A 276 24.18 13.45 25.83
N TYR A 277 24.28 14.74 25.53
CA TYR A 277 25.35 15.61 26.01
C TYR A 277 24.94 16.40 27.28
N PRO A 278 25.92 16.88 28.07
CA PRO A 278 25.67 17.80 29.17
C PRO A 278 24.94 19.08 28.74
N ASN A 279 23.99 19.52 29.57
CA ASN A 279 23.32 20.79 29.35
C ASN A 279 24.30 21.95 29.57
N THR A 280 24.54 22.71 28.52
CA THR A 280 25.35 23.93 28.58
C THR A 280 24.50 25.17 28.88
N ASN A 281 23.18 25.02 28.89
CA ASN A 281 22.18 26.09 28.92
C ASN A 281 22.42 27.17 27.86
N LEU A 282 23.09 26.81 26.76
CA LEU A 282 23.56 27.74 25.74
C LEU A 282 23.31 27.20 24.34
N TYR A 283 22.67 28.01 23.49
CA TYR A 283 22.68 27.81 22.04
C TYR A 283 23.86 28.57 21.42
N ILE A 284 24.52 27.92 20.45
CA ILE A 284 25.62 28.49 19.68
C ILE A 284 25.28 28.41 18.20
N PHE A 285 25.13 29.56 17.57
CA PHE A 285 24.92 29.70 16.13
C PHE A 285 26.17 30.30 15.51
N ASN A 286 26.84 29.56 14.64
CA ASN A 286 28.05 30.02 13.97
C ASN A 286 27.73 30.53 12.57
N ASP A 287 28.46 31.56 12.14
CA ASP A 287 28.42 32.07 10.76
C ASP A 287 27.00 32.48 10.28
N VAL A 288 26.18 32.98 11.20
CA VAL A 288 24.87 33.56 10.88
C VAL A 288 25.09 34.78 9.97
N LYS A 289 24.40 34.80 8.83
CA LYS A 289 24.47 35.89 7.85
C LYS A 289 23.27 36.80 8.01
N LEU A 290 23.52 38.09 8.26
CA LEU A 290 22.45 39.09 8.38
C LEU A 290 22.63 40.21 7.36
N GLY A 291 21.66 40.36 6.46
CA GLY A 291 21.67 41.32 5.37
C GLY A 291 21.43 42.76 5.84
N ILE A 292 22.04 43.73 5.15
CA ILE A 292 21.61 45.14 5.27
C ILE A 292 20.17 45.31 4.78
N ASN A 293 19.56 46.47 5.03
CA ASN A 293 18.15 46.72 4.68
C ASN A 293 17.79 46.36 3.23
N SER A 294 18.61 46.77 2.27
CA SER A 294 18.37 46.47 0.86
C SER A 294 18.47 44.97 0.54
N ALA A 295 19.36 44.23 1.23
CA ALA A 295 19.55 42.80 1.04
C ALA A 295 18.36 41.99 1.58
N HIS A 296 17.77 42.47 2.69
CA HIS A 296 16.55 41.90 3.23
C HIS A 296 15.35 42.17 2.33
N GLN A 297 15.20 43.39 1.82
CA GLN A 297 14.08 43.78 0.95
C GLN A 297 14.12 43.07 -0.41
N ASN A 298 15.31 42.87 -0.98
CA ASN A 298 15.47 42.15 -2.24
C ASN A 298 15.61 40.62 -2.08
N ASN A 299 15.50 40.13 -0.84
CA ASN A 299 15.56 38.72 -0.46
C ASN A 299 16.87 38.00 -0.79
N SER A 300 17.98 38.73 -0.88
CA SER A 300 19.31 38.12 -1.01
C SER A 300 19.87 37.62 0.32
N TYR A 301 19.61 38.34 1.42
CA TYR A 301 19.98 37.94 2.78
C TYR A 301 18.96 38.47 3.78
N GLY A 302 18.52 37.63 4.71
CA GLY A 302 17.64 38.04 5.80
C GLY A 302 18.32 38.98 6.80
N ALA A 303 17.66 40.08 7.18
CA ALA A 303 18.08 40.94 8.29
C ALA A 303 17.60 40.42 9.65
N PHE A 304 16.66 39.48 9.67
CA PHE A 304 16.02 39.00 10.88
C PHE A 304 16.48 37.60 11.26
N PHE A 305 16.59 37.33 12.55
CA PHE A 305 16.94 36.03 13.09
C PHE A 305 16.07 35.70 14.30
N SER A 306 15.70 34.43 14.40
CA SER A 306 14.97 33.88 15.53
C SER A 306 15.83 32.84 16.22
N THR A 307 16.16 33.06 17.48
CA THR A 307 16.85 32.07 18.32
C THR A 307 15.93 30.89 18.68
N ILE A 308 14.62 31.02 18.46
CA ILE A 308 13.63 29.95 18.68
C ILE A 308 13.60 28.99 17.51
N THR A 309 13.44 29.51 16.28
CA THR A 309 13.41 28.70 15.06
C THR A 309 14.80 28.42 14.50
N GLN A 310 15.83 29.08 15.03
CA GLN A 310 17.24 28.98 14.64
C GLN A 310 17.49 29.33 13.17
N GLN A 311 16.70 30.27 12.63
CA GLN A 311 16.70 30.63 11.22
C GLN A 311 16.80 32.14 11.00
N THR A 312 17.37 32.50 9.86
CA THR A 312 17.37 33.85 9.30
C THR A 312 16.17 34.03 8.37
N TYR A 313 15.54 35.21 8.40
CA TYR A 313 14.39 35.53 7.56
C TYR A 313 14.61 36.81 6.73
N SER A 314 14.42 36.68 5.42
CA SER A 314 14.31 37.76 4.45
C SER A 314 12.88 38.28 4.33
N SER A 315 12.67 39.37 3.59
CA SER A 315 11.39 40.09 3.59
C SER A 315 10.22 39.23 3.12
N ASN A 316 10.42 38.30 2.19
CA ASN A 316 9.38 37.41 1.67
C ASN A 316 9.16 36.14 2.52
N GLU A 317 10.09 35.81 3.42
CA GLU A 317 9.98 34.65 4.32
C GLU A 317 9.24 35.00 5.62
N VAL A 318 9.20 36.28 5.99
CA VAL A 318 8.45 36.78 7.15
C VAL A 318 6.95 36.64 6.91
N ASN A 319 6.25 36.02 7.85
CA ASN A 319 4.81 35.82 7.82
C ASN A 319 4.22 35.79 9.25
N VAL A 320 2.91 35.65 9.36
CA VAL A 320 2.19 35.69 10.65
C VAL A 320 2.60 34.59 11.64
N GLN A 321 3.17 33.47 11.16
CA GLN A 321 3.57 32.35 12.01
C GLN A 321 4.96 32.55 12.64
N ASN A 322 5.92 33.13 11.90
CA ASN A 322 7.29 33.32 12.37
C ASN A 322 7.56 34.73 12.93
N SER A 323 6.75 35.73 12.57
CA SER A 323 6.98 37.13 12.95
C SER A 323 7.10 37.34 14.47
N GLY A 324 6.27 36.66 15.26
CA GLY A 324 6.33 36.73 16.73
C GLY A 324 7.52 36.01 17.36
N LEU A 325 8.22 35.16 16.59
CA LEU A 325 9.37 34.37 17.04
C LEU A 325 10.72 35.04 16.74
N ILE A 326 10.72 36.16 15.98
CA ILE A 326 11.92 36.92 15.65
C ILE A 326 12.35 37.72 16.88
N ASP A 327 13.58 37.50 17.33
CA ASP A 327 14.15 38.16 18.51
C ASP A 327 15.38 39.02 18.20
N ILE A 328 15.97 38.88 17.01
CA ILE A 328 17.11 39.67 16.54
C ILE A 328 16.79 40.29 15.18
N ALA A 329 16.97 41.60 15.06
CA ALA A 329 16.90 42.31 13.79
C ALA A 329 18.16 43.16 13.60
N PHE A 330 18.87 42.94 12.49
CA PHE A 330 20.04 43.71 12.11
C PHE A 330 19.66 44.82 11.13
N GLN A 331 19.97 46.05 11.50
CA GLN A 331 19.86 47.21 10.64
C GLN A 331 21.25 47.57 10.14
N GLY A 332 21.42 47.57 8.82
CA GLY A 332 22.60 48.11 8.16
C GLY A 332 22.14 49.12 7.12
N LEU A 333 22.55 50.38 7.25
CA LEU A 333 21.99 51.46 6.42
C LEU A 333 22.31 51.28 4.94
N ASN A 334 23.55 50.87 4.62
CA ASN A 334 24.02 50.64 3.26
C ASN A 334 25.32 49.81 3.28
N SER A 335 25.85 49.51 2.09
CA SER A 335 27.05 48.69 1.91
C SER A 335 28.33 49.26 2.52
N THR A 336 28.33 50.52 2.96
CA THR A 336 29.48 51.08 3.66
C THR A 336 29.55 50.58 5.10
N PHE A 337 28.47 50.12 5.74
CA PHE A 337 28.46 49.75 7.16
C PHE A 337 28.95 50.86 8.13
N ASN A 338 28.84 52.14 7.75
CA ASN A 338 29.16 53.24 8.66
C ASN A 338 28.11 53.44 9.78
N SER A 339 26.89 52.94 9.56
CA SER A 339 25.77 53.03 10.50
C SER A 339 25.03 51.71 10.53
N ASN A 340 25.25 50.94 11.60
CA ASN A 340 24.57 49.68 11.84
C ASN A 340 24.06 49.61 13.27
N ALA A 341 23.01 48.84 13.50
CA ALA A 341 22.51 48.57 14.84
C ALA A 341 21.77 47.23 14.84
N PHE A 342 21.83 46.52 15.96
CA PHE A 342 20.77 45.57 16.27
C PHE A 342 19.63 46.35 16.91
N ILE A 343 18.43 46.12 16.38
CA ILE A 343 17.23 46.84 16.77
C ILE A 343 16.21 45.88 17.35
N SER A 344 15.39 46.38 18.27
CA SER A 344 14.34 45.58 18.86
C SER A 344 13.30 45.19 17.80
N PRO A 345 12.87 43.92 17.70
CA PRO A 345 11.91 43.46 16.68
C PRO A 345 10.61 44.30 16.63
N HIS A 346 10.09 44.72 17.79
CA HIS A 346 8.89 45.58 17.85
C HIS A 346 9.09 47.02 17.32
N GLN A 347 10.32 47.41 16.97
CA GLN A 347 10.66 48.77 16.49
C GLN A 347 11.16 48.80 15.04
N VAL A 348 11.20 47.65 14.34
CA VAL A 348 11.84 47.55 13.02
C VAL A 348 11.27 48.49 11.96
N GLN A 349 9.99 48.87 12.09
CA GLN A 349 9.33 49.83 11.20
C GLN A 349 9.96 51.23 11.23
N ASN A 350 10.58 51.62 12.35
CA ASN A 350 11.27 52.90 12.49
C ASN A 350 12.61 52.93 11.73
N TYR A 351 13.03 51.77 11.21
CA TYR A 351 14.33 51.56 10.60
C TYR A 351 14.22 51.04 9.15
N GLY A 352 13.09 51.27 8.48
CA GLY A 352 12.91 50.97 7.06
C GLY A 352 12.59 49.50 6.75
N PHE A 353 12.13 48.74 7.73
CA PHE A 353 11.57 47.40 7.55
C PHE A 353 10.04 47.41 7.65
N LEU A 354 9.39 46.35 7.17
CA LEU A 354 7.96 46.14 7.43
C LEU A 354 7.76 45.76 8.91
N ALA A 355 6.62 46.17 9.47
CA ALA A 355 6.28 45.86 10.86
C ALA A 355 6.07 44.35 11.06
N LEU A 356 6.56 43.84 12.18
CA LEU A 356 6.42 42.45 12.58
C LEU A 356 5.18 42.29 13.50
N SER A 357 4.23 41.44 13.11
CA SER A 357 3.11 41.02 13.96
C SER A 357 3.59 40.28 15.21
N ASN A 358 2.99 40.60 16.37
CA ASN A 358 3.30 40.01 17.68
C ASN A 358 4.78 40.10 18.12
N ALA A 359 5.55 41.01 17.53
CA ALA A 359 6.96 41.16 17.81
C ALA A 359 7.21 41.56 19.27
N GLN A 360 8.23 40.94 19.85
CA GLN A 360 8.60 41.16 21.24
C GLN A 360 9.75 42.15 21.38
N GLN A 361 9.93 42.67 22.59
CA GLN A 361 11.06 43.53 22.91
C GLN A 361 12.31 42.70 23.20
N THR A 362 13.35 42.93 22.41
CA THR A 362 14.74 42.57 22.74
C THR A 362 15.52 43.84 23.04
N ILE A 363 16.25 43.84 24.16
CA ILE A 363 17.15 44.92 24.56
C ILE A 363 18.52 44.64 23.95
N PHE A 364 19.10 45.62 23.26
CA PHE A 364 20.46 45.53 22.69
C PHE A 364 21.38 46.57 23.31
N ILE A 365 22.61 46.16 23.61
CA ILE A 365 23.75 47.02 23.88
C ILE A 365 24.67 46.93 22.67
N ASN A 366 24.36 47.77 21.68
CA ASN A 366 25.12 47.92 20.44
C ASN A 366 26.53 48.45 20.70
N SER A 367 26.68 49.31 21.71
CA SER A 367 27.93 50.02 22.04
C SER A 367 28.21 49.95 23.54
N GLN A 368 28.95 48.92 23.97
CA GLN A 368 29.32 48.72 25.37
C GLN A 368 30.21 49.86 25.88
N GLU A 369 31.09 50.36 25.03
CA GLU A 369 32.02 51.46 25.29
C GLU A 369 31.33 52.82 25.50
N LEU A 370 30.07 52.97 25.05
CA LEU A 370 29.30 54.20 25.19
C LEU A 370 28.23 54.12 26.27
N CYS A 371 27.84 52.91 26.69
CA CYS A 371 26.62 52.72 27.49
C CYS A 371 26.71 53.26 28.92
N ASN A 372 27.92 53.50 29.45
CA ASN A 372 28.19 53.83 30.86
C ASN A 372 27.49 52.89 31.85
N CYS A 373 27.33 51.62 31.46
CA CYS A 373 26.50 50.62 32.13
C CYS A 373 27.31 49.52 32.83
N GLY A 374 28.64 49.67 32.91
CA GLY A 374 29.54 48.72 33.56
C GLY A 374 29.76 47.40 32.79
N LEU A 375 29.13 47.23 31.63
CA LEU A 375 29.34 46.07 30.76
C LEU A 375 30.65 46.22 29.99
N ASN A 376 31.49 45.18 30.04
CA ASN A 376 32.73 45.08 29.28
C ASN A 376 33.00 43.61 28.88
N PHE A 377 32.07 43.04 28.12
CA PHE A 377 32.16 41.65 27.67
C PHE A 377 33.09 41.55 26.46
N SER A 378 34.24 40.89 26.64
CA SER A 378 35.30 40.85 25.65
C SER A 378 35.09 39.76 24.60
N GLU A 379 35.82 39.87 23.49
CA GLU A 379 35.90 38.80 22.50
C GLU A 379 36.48 37.51 23.10
N SER A 380 37.51 37.61 23.96
CA SER A 380 38.11 36.43 24.59
C SER A 380 37.10 35.68 25.47
N GLN A 381 36.25 36.40 26.22
CA GLN A 381 35.16 35.82 27.00
C GLN A 381 34.10 35.18 26.09
N PHE A 382 33.74 35.83 24.98
CA PHE A 382 32.83 35.24 23.99
C PHE A 382 33.38 33.93 23.42
N ASN A 383 34.65 33.91 23.01
CA ASN A 383 35.29 32.74 22.40
C ASN A 383 35.43 31.59 23.41
N ALA A 384 35.76 31.88 24.68
CA ALA A 384 35.90 30.89 25.74
C ALA A 384 34.56 30.36 26.30
N MET A 385 33.42 30.97 25.95
CA MET A 385 32.11 30.58 26.45
C MET A 385 31.69 29.19 25.96
N GLN A 386 31.68 28.21 26.87
CA GLN A 386 31.22 26.83 26.64
C GLN A 386 29.83 26.55 27.23
N ASN A 387 29.38 27.39 28.17
CA ASN A 387 28.07 27.38 28.80
C ASN A 387 27.63 28.82 29.07
N ASP A 388 26.45 29.02 29.63
CA ASP A 388 25.90 30.35 29.87
C ASP A 388 26.45 31.10 31.10
N SER A 389 27.36 30.51 31.87
CA SER A 389 27.93 31.13 33.08
C SER A 389 28.47 32.55 32.84
N PRO A 390 29.17 32.86 31.73
CA PRO A 390 29.63 34.23 31.46
C PRO A 390 28.49 35.23 31.19
N LEU A 391 27.29 34.76 30.81
CA LEU A 391 26.12 35.61 30.55
C LEU A 391 25.30 35.90 31.82
N GLN A 392 25.29 34.96 32.78
CA GLN A 392 24.53 35.05 34.02
C GLN A 392 24.72 36.37 34.79
N PRO A 393 25.95 36.87 35.05
CA PRO A 393 26.15 38.10 35.82
C PRO A 393 25.82 39.39 35.04
N LEU A 394 25.60 39.33 33.73
CA LEU A 394 25.42 40.53 32.91
C LEU A 394 24.07 41.21 33.21
N LEU A 395 24.12 42.49 33.56
CA LEU A 395 22.93 43.33 33.77
C LEU A 395 22.62 44.11 32.49
N ILE A 396 21.87 43.49 31.59
CA ILE A 396 21.48 44.07 30.30
C ILE A 396 20.14 44.81 30.48
N THR A 397 20.20 46.14 30.52
CA THR A 397 19.05 47.04 30.66
C THR A 397 19.03 48.07 29.53
N SER A 398 17.84 48.55 29.17
CA SER A 398 17.69 49.57 28.12
C SER A 398 18.36 50.87 28.54
N ASN A 399 19.25 51.41 27.70
CA ASN A 399 19.78 52.76 27.83
C ASN A 399 20.02 53.37 26.44
N LEU A 400 19.89 54.69 26.33
CA LEU A 400 20.02 55.39 25.04
C LEU A 400 21.45 55.29 24.49
N ALA A 401 22.46 55.39 25.37
CA ALA A 401 23.86 55.41 24.96
C ALA A 401 24.34 54.04 24.44
N GLY A 402 23.92 52.95 25.06
CA GLY A 402 24.21 51.59 24.60
C GLY A 402 23.38 51.16 23.40
N ALA A 403 22.20 51.75 23.19
CA ALA A 403 21.41 51.54 21.97
C ALA A 403 22.02 52.19 20.73
N GLN A 404 22.96 53.14 20.88
CA GLN A 404 23.61 53.81 19.76
C GLN A 404 24.28 52.81 18.81
N GLY A 405 24.06 53.00 17.52
CA GLY A 405 24.64 52.18 16.46
C GLY A 405 26.16 52.26 16.39
N PHE A 406 26.74 51.41 15.55
CA PHE A 406 28.18 51.22 15.41
C PHE A 406 28.64 51.22 13.96
N GLY A 407 29.90 51.60 13.75
CA GLY A 407 30.56 51.60 12.45
C GLY A 407 31.24 50.26 12.13
N LYS A 408 32.32 50.29 11.34
CA LYS A 408 32.96 49.08 10.79
C LYS A 408 33.99 48.41 11.69
N GLN A 409 34.16 48.86 12.94
CA GLN A 409 35.19 48.30 13.81
C GLN A 409 34.84 46.85 14.16
N LEU A 410 35.79 45.94 13.89
CA LEU A 410 35.67 44.51 14.14
C LEU A 410 36.81 44.01 15.05
N PRO A 411 36.57 42.93 15.82
CA PRO A 411 35.26 42.29 16.02
C PRO A 411 34.35 43.17 16.86
N ARG A 412 33.03 43.10 16.61
CA ARG A 412 32.02 43.82 17.40
C ARG A 412 31.28 42.85 18.29
N ILE A 413 31.27 43.11 19.59
CA ILE A 413 30.47 42.35 20.56
C ILE A 413 29.23 43.16 20.93
N VAL A 414 28.06 42.64 20.60
CA VAL A 414 26.76 43.19 20.98
C VAL A 414 26.11 42.28 22.00
N LEU A 415 25.72 42.82 23.15
CA LEU A 415 25.00 42.09 24.17
C LEU A 415 23.50 42.30 24.00
N PHE A 416 22.70 41.28 24.30
CA PHE A 416 21.26 41.40 24.22
C PHE A 416 20.52 40.62 25.30
N LYS A 417 19.30 41.06 25.59
CA LYS A 417 18.36 40.37 26.47
C LYS A 417 16.98 40.32 25.81
N THR A 418 16.48 39.12 25.56
CA THR A 418 15.16 38.88 24.97
C THR A 418 14.05 39.12 26.00
N LYS A 419 12.80 39.19 25.54
CA LYS A 419 11.63 39.48 26.38
C LYS A 419 11.41 38.45 27.50
N ASP A 420 11.66 37.18 27.21
CA ASP A 420 11.59 36.05 28.14
C ASP A 420 12.76 36.03 29.14
N GLY A 421 13.74 36.93 29.00
CA GLY A 421 14.82 37.14 29.95
C GLY A 421 16.14 36.48 29.57
N ARG A 422 16.20 35.68 28.49
CA ARG A 422 17.43 35.07 28.01
C ARG A 422 18.43 36.14 27.61
N LYS A 423 19.67 35.97 28.05
CA LYS A 423 20.80 36.84 27.69
C LYS A 423 21.60 36.19 26.59
N GLY A 424 22.19 37.01 25.74
CA GLY A 424 23.08 36.54 24.70
C GLY A 424 24.09 37.58 24.28
N ALA A 425 25.02 37.13 23.46
CA ALA A 425 26.05 37.94 22.84
C ALA A 425 26.11 37.60 21.34
N ILE A 426 26.36 38.62 20.52
CA ILE A 426 26.58 38.51 19.09
C ILE A 426 28.00 39.00 18.83
N LYS A 427 28.83 38.17 18.21
CA LYS A 427 30.16 38.55 17.73
C LYS A 427 30.11 38.71 16.23
N ILE A 428 30.15 39.95 15.75
CA ILE A 428 30.32 40.23 14.32
C ILE A 428 31.80 39.97 13.98
N LYS A 429 32.03 39.00 13.11
CA LYS A 429 33.37 38.60 12.66
C LYS A 429 33.76 39.28 11.36
N ASN A 430 32.78 39.57 10.50
CA ASN A 430 33.04 40.13 9.18
C ASN A 430 31.85 40.96 8.67
N MET A 431 32.14 41.91 7.79
CA MET A 431 31.18 42.73 7.06
C MET A 431 31.49 42.63 5.56
N ILE A 432 30.62 41.94 4.82
CA ILE A 432 30.81 41.65 3.41
C ILE A 432 30.16 42.75 2.58
N THR A 433 30.99 43.52 1.87
CA THR A 433 30.54 44.59 0.97
C THR A 433 30.23 44.02 -0.41
N ASN A 434 28.95 44.01 -0.78
CA ASN A 434 28.45 43.52 -2.07
C ASN A 434 27.25 44.34 -2.56
N GLY A 435 27.42 45.67 -2.65
CA GLY A 435 26.36 46.59 -3.06
C GLY A 435 25.08 46.41 -2.24
N THR A 436 23.94 46.30 -2.92
CA THR A 436 22.63 46.10 -2.26
C THR A 436 22.50 44.76 -1.54
N ASN A 437 23.40 43.80 -1.79
CA ASN A 437 23.39 42.45 -1.21
C ASN A 437 24.45 42.30 -0.10
N SER A 438 24.88 43.42 0.50
CA SER A 438 25.87 43.39 1.59
C SER A 438 25.27 42.74 2.85
N TYR A 439 26.10 42.06 3.63
CA TYR A 439 25.67 41.37 4.85
C TYR A 439 26.81 41.26 5.86
N ILE A 440 26.47 41.03 7.12
CA ILE A 440 27.44 40.68 8.17
C ILE A 440 27.51 39.16 8.36
N VAL A 441 28.64 38.67 8.84
CA VAL A 441 28.79 37.30 9.35
C VAL A 441 29.03 37.38 10.85
N CYS A 442 28.18 36.76 11.65
CA CYS A 442 28.29 36.77 13.10
C CYS A 442 28.12 35.38 13.72
N ASP A 443 28.70 35.22 14.91
CA ASP A 443 28.36 34.13 15.80
C ASP A 443 27.38 34.66 16.86
N ILE A 444 26.37 33.89 17.21
CA ILE A 444 25.37 34.23 18.22
C ILE A 444 25.42 33.16 19.31
N LYS A 445 25.62 33.59 20.56
CA LYS A 445 25.53 32.72 21.74
C LYS A 445 24.44 33.24 22.65
N VAL A 446 23.47 32.41 23.00
CA VAL A 446 22.30 32.83 23.79
C VAL A 446 21.89 31.73 24.75
N GLN A 447 21.41 32.12 25.93
CA GLN A 447 20.82 31.20 26.89
C GLN A 447 19.71 30.35 26.25
N LYS A 448 19.58 29.09 26.68
CA LYS A 448 18.41 28.25 26.37
C LYS A 448 17.18 28.75 27.15
N GLN A 449 16.00 28.33 26.69
CA GLN A 449 14.72 28.63 27.34
C GLN A 449 14.51 27.76 28.58
#